data_AF-A0A2A7REN8-F1
#
_entry.id   AF-A0A2A7REN8-F1
#
_cell.length_a   1.000
_cell.length_b   1.000
_cell.length_c   1.000
_cell.angle_alpha   90.00
_cell.angle_beta   90.00
_cell.angle_gamma   90.00
#
_symmetry.space_group_name_H-M   'P 1'
#
loop_
_entity.id
_entity.type
_entity.pdbx_description
1 polymer ?
#
loop_
_entity_poly.entity_id
_entity_poly.type
_entity_poly.pdbx_seq_one_letter_code
_entity_poly.pdbx_strand_id
1 'polypeptide(L)' 'MKIFVTGVNGQLGHDVMNELAKRGYEGVGSDL' A
#
# COMPACT_ATOMS: atom_id res chain seq x y z
N MET A 1 -3.71 12.08 4.60
CA MET A 1 -2.96 11.25 5.57
C MET A 1 -2.16 10.24 4.78
N LYS A 2 -0.86 10.07 5.07
CA LYS A 2 -0.01 9.09 4.39
C LYS A 2 -0.01 7.77 5.16
N ILE A 3 -0.24 6.66 4.46
CA ILE A 3 -0.31 5.31 5.04
C ILE A 3 0.94 4.54 4.64
N PHE A 4 1.66 4.00 5.63
CA PHE A 4 2.86 3.20 5.39
C PHE A 4 2.52 1.71 5.34
N VAL A 5 2.91 1.03 4.25
CA VAL A 5 2.64 -0.39 3.99
C VAL A 5 3.97 -1.13 3.87
N THR A 6 4.19 -2.15 4.71
CA THR A 6 5.36 -3.03 4.66
C THR A 6 5.04 -4.34 3.92
N GLY A 7 6.04 -5.00 3.34
CA GLY A 7 5.85 -6.21 2.54
C GLY A 7 5.08 -5.94 1.25
N VAL A 8 5.30 -4.77 0.62
CA VAL A 8 4.48 -4.27 -0.49
C VAL A 8 4.62 -5.12 -1.77
N ASN A 9 5.71 -5.87 -1.94
CA ASN A 9 5.91 -6.76 -3.09
C ASN A 9 5.15 -8.10 -2.92
N GLY A 10 4.60 -8.39 -1.75
CA GLY A 10 3.68 -9.50 -1.56
C GLY A 10 2.29 -9.22 -2.15
N GLN A 11 1.54 -10.27 -2.49
CA GLN A 11 0.19 -10.14 -3.06
C GLN A 11 -0.72 -9.25 -2.21
N LEU A 12 -0.77 -9.49 -0.89
CA LEU A 12 -1.58 -8.68 0.02
C LEU A 12 -1.12 -7.22 0.06
N GLY A 13 0.19 -6.97 0.04
CA GLY A 13 0.74 -5.62 0.03
C GLY A 13 0.28 -4.84 -1.20
N HIS A 14 0.34 -5.47 -2.38
CA HIS A 14 -0.17 -4.90 -3.62
C HIS A 14 -1.69 -4.65 -3.57
N ASP A 15 -2.48 -5.60 -3.04
CA ASP A 15 -3.93 -5.45 -2.90
C ASP A 15 -4.31 -4.30 -1.95
N VAL A 16 -3.58 -4.12 -0.85
CA VAL A 16 -3.74 -2.97 0.05
C VAL A 16 -3.46 -1.66 -0.67
N MET A 17 -2.35 -1.56 -1.41
CA MET A 17 -2.00 -0.35 -2.15
C MET A 17 -3.09 0.04 -3.18
N ASN A 18 -3.67 -0.95 -3.86
CA ASN A 18 -4.78 -0.73 -4.79
C ASN A 18 -6.03 -0.19 -4.09
N GLU A 19 -6.34 -0.69 -2.90
CA GLU A 19 -7.49 -0.22 -2.13
C GLU A 19 -7.28 1.20 -1.59
N LEU A 20 -6.06 1.52 -1.16
CA LEU A 20 -5.69 2.89 -0.77
C LEU A 20 -5.90 3.87 -1.92
N ALA A 21 -5.43 3.52 -3.12
CA ALA A 21 -5.60 4.35 -4.31
C ALA A 21 -7.09 4.56 -4.66
N LYS A 22 -7.91 3.51 -4.61
CA LYS A 22 -9.37 3.60 -4.86
C LYS A 22 -10.09 4.52 -3.88
N ARG A 23 -9.63 4.60 -2.64
CA ARG A 23 -10.21 5.45 -1.59
C ARG A 23 -9.63 6.86 -1.55
N GLY A 24 -8.69 7.18 -2.44
CA GLY A 24 -8.04 8.49 -2.48
C GLY A 24 -7.02 8.71 -1.35
N TYR A 25 -6.49 7.63 -0.77
CA TYR A 25 -5.42 7.70 0.22
C TYR A 25 -4.05 7.58 -0.44
N GLU A 26 -3.08 8.35 0.07
CA GLU A 26 -1.68 8.26 -0.35
C GLU A 26 -0.97 7.15 0.45
N GLY A 27 -0.54 6.09 -0.24
CA GLY A 27 0.25 5.00 0.32
C GLY A 27 1.74 5.14 0.06
N VAL A 28 2.58 4.75 1.02
CA VAL A 28 4.03 4.63 0.87
C VAL A 28 4.42 3.19 1.20
N GLY A 29 4.99 2.48 0.22
CA GLY A 29 5.36 1.07 0.34
C GLY A 29 6.83 0.85 0.69
N SER A 30 7.13 -0.21 1.45
CA SER A 30 8.48 -0.73 1.68
C SER A 30 8.48 -2.25 1.59
N ASP A 31 9.60 -2.81 1.14
CA ASP A 31 9.92 -4.23 1.22
C ASP A 31 11.42 -4.43 1.45
N LEU A 32 11.84 -5.67 1.71
CA LEU A 32 13.24 -6.09 1.81
C LEU A 32 13.92 -6.19 0.44
#